data_AF-A0A0D7B167-F1
#
_entry.id   AF-A0A0D7B167-F1
#
_cell.length_a   1.000
_cell.length_b   1.000
_cell.length_c   1.000
_cell.angle_alpha   90.00
_cell.angle_beta   90.00
_cell.angle_gamma   90.00
#
_symmetry.space_group_name_H-M   'P 1'
#
loop_
_entity.id
_entity.type
_entity.pdbx_description
1 polymer ?
#
loop_
_entity_poly.entity_id
_entity_poly.type
_entity_poly.pdbx_seq_one_letter_code
_entity_poly.pdbx_strand_id
1 'polypeptide(L)'
;EVVARYTVDEHVLSLRVKVPAAYPLERIEVGEDPSSTTRPGVDEARWRLWKFGVQQVVWGAGGGGVWDGVRVWKRNVQGWFEGQVECAICYSIISLMDGTLPARPCRTCKNKFHGGCLYKWFHTSHSSSCPLCRSDMF
;
A
#
# COMPACT_ATOMS: atom_id res chain seq x y z
N GLU A 1 -13.82 5.85 -15.71
CA GLU A 1 -12.50 5.20 -15.50
C GLU A 1 -11.48 6.28 -15.17
N VAL A 2 -10.50 5.99 -14.31
CA VAL A 2 -9.40 6.88 -13.95
C VAL A 2 -8.08 6.15 -14.17
N VAL A 3 -7.12 6.82 -14.80
CA VAL A 3 -5.75 6.31 -14.95
C VAL A 3 -4.79 7.30 -14.31
N ALA A 4 -4.09 6.85 -13.26
CA ALA A 4 -3.01 7.61 -12.64
C ALA A 4 -1.68 7.20 -13.26
N ARG A 5 -0.87 8.19 -13.66
CA ARG A 5 0.45 7.98 -14.24
C ARG A 5 1.50 8.70 -13.41
N TYR A 6 2.62 8.02 -13.17
CA TYR A 6 3.76 8.56 -12.45
C TYR A 6 5.01 8.27 -13.28
N THR A 7 5.74 9.31 -13.64
CA THR A 7 6.95 9.21 -14.45
C THR A 7 8.17 9.15 -13.52
N VAL A 8 9.00 8.13 -13.70
CA VAL A 8 10.32 7.97 -13.09
C VAL A 8 11.31 7.88 -14.22
N ASP A 9 12.21 8.84 -14.32
CA ASP A 9 13.12 8.99 -15.46
C ASP A 9 12.34 8.98 -16.80
N GLU A 10 12.54 7.97 -17.64
CA GLU A 10 11.84 7.80 -18.93
C GLU A 10 10.67 6.81 -18.86
N HIS A 11 10.41 6.21 -17.70
CA HIS A 11 9.44 5.15 -17.53
C HIS A 11 8.17 5.61 -16.82
N VAL A 12 7.02 5.16 -17.31
CA VAL A 12 5.71 5.55 -16.78
C VAL A 12 5.07 4.38 -16.03
N LEU A 13 4.96 4.51 -14.72
CA LEU A 13 4.16 3.62 -13.89
C LEU A 13 2.70 4.06 -13.98
N SER A 14 1.80 3.13 -14.31
CA SER A 14 0.39 3.46 -14.50
C SER A 14 -0.54 2.57 -13.67
N LEU A 15 -1.41 3.21 -12.87
CA LEU A 15 -2.47 2.56 -12.11
C LEU A 15 -3.82 2.89 -12.72
N ARG A 16 -4.60 1.86 -13.05
CA ARG A 16 -5.98 1.97 -13.54
C ARG A 16 -6.95 1.74 -12.39
N VAL A 17 -7.92 2.64 -12.23
CA VAL A 17 -9.05 2.49 -11.30
C VAL A 17 -10.34 2.66 -12.08
N LYS A 18 -11.12 1.58 -12.22
CA LYS A 18 -12.37 1.56 -12.98
C LYS A 18 -13.55 1.34 -12.03
N VAL A 19 -14.44 2.33 -11.99
CA VAL A 19 -15.72 2.22 -11.27
C VAL A 19 -16.72 1.51 -12.19
N PRO A 20 -17.26 0.34 -11.81
CA PRO A 20 -18.24 -0.38 -12.62
C PRO A 20 -19.59 0.34 -12.63
N ALA A 21 -20.38 0.12 -13.68
CA ALA A 21 -21.72 0.70 -13.79
C ALA A 21 -22.66 0.21 -12.69
N ALA A 22 -22.45 -1.01 -12.18
CA ALA A 22 -23.21 -1.61 -11.10
C ALA A 22 -22.71 -1.23 -9.69
N TYR A 23 -21.79 -0.27 -9.55
CA TYR A 23 -21.37 0.22 -8.22
C TYR A 23 -22.57 0.78 -7.44
N PRO A 24 -22.80 0.41 -6.16
CA PRO A 24 -21.88 -0.29 -5.25
C PRO A 24 -22.05 -1.82 -5.17
N LEU A 25 -22.90 -2.45 -5.99
CA LEU A 25 -23.07 -3.91 -6.01
C LEU A 25 -21.81 -4.64 -6.52
N GLU A 26 -21.12 -4.03 -7.48
CA GLU A 26 -19.80 -4.46 -7.94
C GLU A 26 -18.70 -3.57 -7.36
N ARG A 27 -17.55 -4.18 -7.03
CA ARG A 27 -16.40 -3.46 -6.49
C ARG A 27 -15.66 -2.69 -7.57
N ILE A 28 -15.10 -1.54 -7.19
CA ILE A 28 -14.20 -0.77 -8.05
C ILE A 28 -12.99 -1.63 -8.42
N GLU A 29 -12.71 -1.78 -9.70
CA GLU A 29 -11.57 -2.54 -10.22
C GLU A 29 -10.29 -1.69 -10.11
N VAL A 30 -9.27 -2.21 -9.44
CA VAL A 30 -7.92 -1.60 -9.38
C VAL A 30 -6.96 -2.52 -10.12
N GLY A 31 -6.33 -2.02 -11.16
CA GLY A 31 -5.50 -2.79 -12.06
C GLY A 31 -4.40 -1.98 -12.72
N GLU A 32 -3.80 -2.57 -13.73
CA GLU A 32 -2.77 -1.94 -14.54
C GLU A 32 -3.39 -1.27 -15.76
N ASP A 33 -2.75 -0.20 -16.23
CA ASP A 33 -3.07 0.31 -17.56
C ASP A 33 -2.47 -0.65 -18.60
N PRO A 34 -3.24 -1.24 -19.53
CA PRO A 34 -2.74 -2.17 -20.55
C PRO A 34 -1.65 -1.56 -21.45
N SER A 35 -1.57 -0.23 -21.55
CA SER A 35 -0.50 0.46 -22.25
C SER A 35 0.81 0.56 -21.46
N SER A 36 0.83 0.15 -20.19
CA SER A 36 2.01 0.16 -19.32
C SER A 36 2.81 -1.13 -19.50
N THR A 37 3.83 -1.11 -20.34
CA THR A 37 4.55 -2.32 -20.75
C THR A 37 5.72 -2.68 -19.83
N THR A 38 6.26 -1.72 -19.05
CA THR A 38 7.43 -1.92 -18.19
C THR A 38 7.34 -1.13 -16.89
N ARG A 39 7.75 -1.75 -15.76
CA ARG A 39 7.89 -1.10 -14.45
C ARG A 39 9.33 -1.26 -13.91
N PRO A 40 10.32 -0.57 -14.48
CA PRO A 40 11.69 -0.69 -14.04
C PRO A 40 11.84 -0.23 -12.58
N GLY A 41 12.69 -0.93 -11.83
CA GLY A 41 12.91 -0.67 -10.41
C GLY A 41 11.77 -1.11 -9.48
N VAL A 42 10.67 -1.68 -9.99
CA VAL A 42 9.55 -2.18 -9.17
C VAL A 42 9.25 -3.63 -9.54
N ASP A 43 9.58 -4.55 -8.65
CA ASP A 43 9.25 -5.96 -8.83
C ASP A 43 7.72 -6.22 -8.74
N GLU A 44 7.30 -7.37 -9.30
CA GLU A 44 5.89 -7.77 -9.36
C GLU A 44 5.26 -7.91 -7.96
N ALA A 45 6.02 -8.38 -6.97
CA ALA A 45 5.50 -8.56 -5.62
C ALA A 45 5.16 -7.20 -4.99
N ARG A 46 6.07 -6.23 -5.07
CA ARG A 46 5.87 -4.86 -4.58
C ARG A 46 4.70 -4.18 -5.30
N TRP A 47 4.62 -4.33 -6.61
CA TRP A 47 3.49 -3.78 -7.37
C TRP A 47 2.15 -4.37 -6.93
N ARG A 48 2.08 -5.69 -6.68
CA ARG A 48 0.88 -6.34 -6.12
C ARG A 48 0.53 -5.78 -4.74
N LEU A 49 1.51 -5.55 -3.87
CA LEU A 49 1.29 -4.95 -2.56
C LEU A 49 0.70 -3.54 -2.67
N TRP A 50 1.22 -2.71 -3.59
CA TRP A 50 0.67 -1.36 -3.80
C TRP A 50 -0.74 -1.40 -4.37
N LYS A 51 -1.04 -2.27 -5.35
CA LYS A 51 -2.40 -2.48 -5.84
C LYS A 51 -3.35 -2.87 -4.71
N PHE A 52 -2.92 -3.80 -3.85
CA PHE A 52 -3.70 -4.23 -2.70
C PHE A 52 -3.92 -3.09 -1.70
N GLY A 53 -2.90 -2.28 -1.41
CA GLY A 53 -3.03 -1.09 -0.57
C GLY A 53 -4.09 -0.10 -1.10
N VAL A 54 -4.07 0.16 -2.42
CA VAL A 54 -5.10 1.00 -3.07
C VAL A 54 -6.48 0.37 -2.92
N GLN A 55 -6.62 -0.93 -3.19
CA GLN A 55 -7.89 -1.66 -3.06
C GLN A 55 -8.48 -1.55 -1.65
N GLN A 56 -7.66 -1.71 -0.61
CA GLN A 56 -8.11 -1.58 0.78
C GLN A 56 -8.62 -0.17 1.10
N VAL A 57 -8.02 0.87 0.50
CA VAL A 57 -8.47 2.25 0.68
C VAL A 57 -9.77 2.51 -0.06
N VAL A 58 -9.82 2.12 -1.33
CA VAL A 58 -10.98 2.36 -2.22
C VAL A 58 -12.20 1.55 -1.80
N TRP A 59 -12.03 0.36 -1.23
CA TRP A 59 -13.12 -0.50 -0.75
C TRP A 59 -13.38 -0.38 0.76
N GLY A 60 -12.54 0.37 1.47
CA GLY A 60 -12.56 0.43 2.93
C GLY A 60 -13.80 1.14 3.46
N ALA A 61 -14.42 0.56 4.50
CA ALA A 61 -15.62 1.10 5.15
C ALA A 61 -15.46 2.48 5.80
N GLY A 62 -14.22 3.01 5.90
CA GLY A 62 -13.88 4.29 6.51
C GLY A 62 -13.94 5.51 5.58
N GLY A 63 -14.44 5.37 4.35
CA GLY A 63 -14.68 6.52 3.46
C GLY A 63 -13.51 6.93 2.56
N GLY A 64 -12.55 6.04 2.31
CA GLY A 64 -11.51 6.29 1.30
C GLY A 64 -12.10 6.23 -0.11
N GLY A 65 -11.97 7.31 -0.88
CA GLY A 65 -12.42 7.36 -2.26
C GLY A 65 -11.36 6.89 -3.26
N VAL A 66 -11.71 6.91 -4.55
CA VAL A 66 -10.74 6.71 -5.66
C VAL A 66 -9.53 7.64 -5.52
N TRP A 67 -9.77 8.89 -5.11
CA TRP A 67 -8.70 9.87 -4.88
C TRP A 67 -7.72 9.46 -3.79
N ASP A 68 -8.20 8.94 -2.65
CA ASP A 68 -7.35 8.50 -1.55
C ASP A 68 -6.51 7.29 -1.95
N GLY A 69 -7.10 6.38 -2.73
CA GLY A 69 -6.38 5.26 -3.35
C GLY A 69 -5.23 5.74 -4.24
N VAL A 70 -5.50 6.68 -5.15
CA VAL A 70 -4.47 7.26 -6.02
C VAL A 70 -3.39 8.00 -5.21
N ARG A 71 -3.78 8.70 -4.14
CA ARG A 71 -2.85 9.41 -3.25
C ARG A 71 -1.91 8.45 -2.52
N VAL A 72 -2.41 7.32 -2.03
CA VAL A 72 -1.60 6.27 -1.40
C VAL A 72 -0.64 5.65 -2.41
N TRP A 73 -1.13 5.33 -3.60
CA TRP A 73 -0.27 4.80 -4.67
C TRP A 73 0.87 5.76 -5.01
N LYS A 74 0.58 7.06 -5.22
CA LYS A 74 1.60 8.07 -5.49
C LYS A 74 2.65 8.12 -4.37
N ARG A 75 2.22 8.12 -3.11
CA ARG A 75 3.12 8.15 -1.95
C ARG A 75 4.01 6.91 -1.86
N ASN A 76 3.47 5.73 -2.18
CA ASN A 76 4.23 4.50 -2.23
C ASN A 76 5.28 4.51 -3.34
N VAL A 77 4.90 4.97 -4.54
CA VAL A 77 5.84 5.13 -5.65
C VAL A 77 6.95 6.10 -5.28
N GLN A 78 6.61 7.30 -4.80
CA GLN A 78 7.58 8.32 -4.39
C GLN A 78 8.54 7.81 -3.31
N GLY A 79 8.00 7.29 -2.21
CA GLY A 79 8.81 6.83 -1.09
C GLY A 79 9.74 5.68 -1.48
N TRP A 80 9.33 4.80 -2.38
CA TRP A 80 10.18 3.70 -2.86
C TRP A 80 11.42 4.21 -3.59
N PHE A 81 11.26 5.17 -4.49
CA PHE A 81 12.40 5.77 -5.19
C PHE A 81 13.25 6.67 -4.28
N GLU A 82 12.70 7.12 -3.15
CA GLU A 82 13.44 7.78 -2.06
C GLU A 82 14.12 6.77 -1.08
N GLY A 83 14.07 5.46 -1.37
CA GLY A 83 14.69 4.42 -0.55
C GLY A 83 13.92 4.04 0.72
N GLN A 84 12.66 4.45 0.83
CA GLN A 84 11.77 4.06 1.92
C GLN A 84 11.16 2.67 1.66
N VAL A 85 10.83 1.98 2.74
CA VAL A 85 10.18 0.66 2.70
C VAL A 85 8.77 0.78 3.25
N GLU A 86 7.83 0.04 2.70
CA GLU A 86 6.45 0.01 3.14
C GLU A 86 6.26 -0.68 4.51
N CYS A 87 5.17 -0.33 5.20
CA CYS A 87 4.74 -1.08 6.37
C CYS A 87 4.25 -2.47 5.95
N ALA A 88 4.76 -3.52 6.57
CA ALA A 88 4.39 -4.89 6.24
C ALA A 88 3.01 -5.35 6.75
N ILE A 89 2.22 -4.47 7.41
CA ILE A 89 0.83 -4.73 7.79
C ILE A 89 -0.14 -4.08 6.80
N CYS A 90 0.05 -2.78 6.51
CA CYS A 90 -0.89 -2.00 5.70
C CYS A 90 -0.42 -1.76 4.26
N TYR A 91 0.81 -2.19 3.93
CA TYR A 91 1.42 -2.07 2.60
C TYR A 91 1.54 -0.63 2.08
N SER A 92 1.60 0.33 3.01
CA SER A 92 1.80 1.74 2.71
C SER A 92 3.11 2.24 3.32
N ILE A 93 3.84 3.10 2.60
CA ILE A 93 5.00 3.82 3.13
C ILE A 93 4.56 4.89 4.13
N ILE A 94 3.46 5.60 3.83
CA ILE A 94 2.92 6.63 4.73
C ILE A 94 1.63 6.11 5.35
N SER A 95 1.58 6.07 6.68
CA SER A 95 0.39 5.67 7.41
C SER A 95 -0.79 6.59 7.07
N LEU A 96 -1.94 5.99 6.77
CA LEU A 96 -3.18 6.71 6.51
C LEU A 96 -3.79 7.31 7.78
N MET A 97 -3.43 6.80 8.95
CA MET A 97 -4.01 7.21 10.22
C MET A 97 -3.32 8.45 10.79
N ASP A 98 -2.01 8.53 10.66
CA ASP A 98 -1.18 9.53 11.35
C ASP A 98 -0.05 10.12 10.48
N GLY A 99 0.06 9.72 9.20
CA GLY A 99 1.09 10.22 8.29
C GLY A 99 2.51 9.75 8.59
N THR A 100 2.71 8.81 9.52
CA THR A 100 4.03 8.34 9.93
C THR A 100 4.67 7.37 8.93
N LEU A 101 6.00 7.30 8.93
CA LEU A 101 6.78 6.28 8.24
C LEU A 101 6.91 5.00 9.09
N PRO A 102 7.13 3.82 8.48
CA PRO A 102 7.31 2.57 9.21
C PRO A 102 8.69 2.54 9.88
N ALA A 103 8.74 3.05 11.11
CA ALA A 103 9.97 3.20 11.87
C ALA A 103 10.23 2.06 12.88
N ARG A 104 9.33 1.06 12.98
CA ARG A 104 9.43 -0.03 13.95
C ARG A 104 9.83 -1.33 13.24
N PRO A 105 11.13 -1.69 13.15
CA PRO A 105 11.56 -2.95 12.56
C PRO A 105 11.41 -4.12 13.53
N CYS A 106 11.06 -5.31 13.03
CA CYS A 106 11.20 -6.55 13.79
C CYS A 106 12.69 -6.89 13.99
N ARG A 107 13.08 -7.30 15.19
CA ARG A 107 14.48 -7.69 15.48
C ARG A 107 14.94 -8.93 14.72
N THR A 108 14.02 -9.86 14.43
CA THR A 108 14.31 -11.11 13.71
C THR A 108 14.25 -10.92 12.20
N CYS A 109 13.07 -10.62 11.64
CA CYS A 109 12.87 -10.60 10.19
C CYS A 109 13.12 -9.24 9.52
N LYS A 110 13.44 -8.19 10.29
CA LYS A 110 13.78 -6.82 9.83
C LYS A 110 12.68 -6.07 9.07
N ASN A 111 11.52 -6.68 8.81
CA ASN A 111 10.35 -6.00 8.27
C ASN A 111 9.94 -4.81 9.15
N LYS A 112 9.56 -3.70 8.51
CA LYS A 112 9.21 -2.45 9.18
C LYS A 112 7.70 -2.27 9.29
N PHE A 113 7.28 -1.59 10.34
CA PHE A 113 5.87 -1.32 10.60
C PHE A 113 5.62 0.09 11.10
N HIS A 114 4.43 0.64 10.82
CA HIS A 114 3.93 1.83 11.49
C HIS A 114 3.64 1.53 12.96
N GLY A 115 3.83 2.53 13.83
CA GLY A 115 3.50 2.41 15.26
C GLY A 115 2.02 2.09 15.47
N GLY A 116 1.12 2.83 14.80
CA GLY A 116 -0.33 2.59 14.85
C GLY A 116 -0.75 1.20 14.36
N CYS A 117 -0.13 0.69 13.28
CA CYS A 117 -0.42 -0.66 12.77
C CYS A 117 -0.01 -1.75 13.76
N LEU A 118 1.18 -1.66 14.36
CA LEU A 118 1.61 -2.62 15.39
C LEU A 118 0.75 -2.53 16.64
N TYR A 119 0.43 -1.32 17.10
CA TYR A 119 -0.43 -1.13 18.27
C TYR A 119 -1.79 -1.83 18.07
N LYS A 120 -2.43 -1.58 16.91
CA LYS A 120 -3.69 -2.24 16.56
C LYS A 120 -3.52 -3.76 16.51
N TRP A 121 -2.46 -4.26 15.88
CA TRP A 121 -2.18 -5.68 15.80
C TRP A 121 -2.09 -6.32 17.19
N PHE A 122 -1.22 -5.82 18.07
CA PHE A 122 -1.02 -6.37 19.42
C PHE A 122 -2.31 -6.39 20.24
N HIS A 123 -3.12 -5.34 20.12
CA HIS A 123 -4.38 -5.24 20.84
C HIS A 123 -5.42 -6.23 20.31
N THR A 124 -5.40 -6.56 19.02
CA THR A 124 -6.32 -7.54 18.41
C THR A 124 -5.84 -8.99 18.51
N SER A 125 -4.53 -9.23 18.53
CA SER A 125 -3.95 -10.57 18.62
C SER A 125 -3.70 -11.04 20.06
N HIS A 126 -3.83 -10.14 21.03
CA HIS A 126 -3.46 -10.37 22.44
C HIS A 126 -2.01 -10.86 22.60
N SER A 127 -1.09 -10.43 21.74
CA SER A 127 0.33 -10.80 21.76
C SER A 127 1.22 -9.67 21.25
N SER A 128 2.44 -9.54 21.77
CA SER A 128 3.46 -8.59 21.28
C SER A 128 4.33 -9.17 20.17
N SER A 129 3.87 -10.22 19.48
CA SER A 129 4.68 -10.92 18.48
C SER A 129 4.59 -10.30 17.09
N CYS A 130 5.67 -10.44 16.31
CA CYS A 130 5.75 -9.96 14.94
C CYS A 130 4.63 -10.60 14.09
N PRO A 131 3.84 -9.82 13.32
CA PRO A 131 2.79 -10.35 12.45
C PRO A 131 3.28 -11.36 11.42
N LEU A 132 4.55 -11.27 11.01
CA LEU A 132 5.12 -12.10 9.96
C LEU A 132 5.87 -13.31 10.49
N CYS A 133 6.80 -13.12 11.42
CA CYS A 133 7.67 -14.21 11.90
C CYS A 133 7.31 -14.74 13.30
N ARG A 134 6.31 -14.14 13.98
CA ARG A 134 5.83 -14.51 15.32
C ARG A 134 6.87 -14.47 16.45
N SER A 135 8.09 -14.02 16.19
CA SER A 135 9.08 -13.70 17.23
C SER A 135 8.63 -12.51 18.07
N ASP A 136 9.16 -12.37 19.28
CA ASP A 136 8.91 -11.19 20.10
C ASP A 136 9.41 -9.91 19.40
N MET A 137 8.64 -8.83 19.54
CA MET A 137 8.95 -7.55 18.90
C MET A 137 9.93 -6.71 19.73
N PHE A 138 10.06 -7.00 21.02
CA PHE A 138 10.83 -6.22 22.00
C PHE A 138 12.00 -6.95 22.62
#